data_AF-A0AAV5RVQ3-F1
#
_entry.id   AF-A0AAV5RVQ3-F1
#
_cell.length_a   1.000
_cell.length_b   1.000
_cell.length_c   1.000
_cell.angle_alpha   90.00
_cell.angle_beta   90.00
_cell.angle_gamma   90.00
#
_symmetry.space_group_name_H-M   'P 1'
#
loop_
_entity.id
_entity.type
_entity.pdbx_description
1 polymer ?
#
loop_
_entity_poly.entity_id
_entity_poly.type
_entity_poly.pdbx_seq_one_letter_code
_entity_poly.pdbx_strand_id
1 'polypeptide(L)'
;MDAETISKFVEEHVSGDAMGAISIFLAVATMFLWQYVAKNKAIEAGKKIDERRRENERPVVPMDPAAKLENVYLRYENEFKDRVAKITDLFSPDDEKDVYERNYCNEMLLKLMIELDNVDLTTLPGSQKKKLRLRRKEILKIIQEELVRLDALK
;
A
#
# COMPACT_ATOMS: atom_id res chain seq x y z
N MET A 1 -32.90 -23.18 -32.89
CA MET A 1 -32.98 -24.21 -31.82
C MET A 1 -33.98 -23.64 -30.86
N ASP A 2 -35.21 -24.10 -31.01
CA ASP A 2 -36.37 -23.35 -30.55
C ASP A 2 -36.76 -23.86 -29.17
N ALA A 3 -37.30 -22.98 -28.32
CA ALA A 3 -37.44 -23.25 -26.88
C ALA A 3 -38.23 -24.54 -26.57
N GLU A 4 -39.15 -24.94 -27.46
CA GLU A 4 -39.91 -26.19 -27.36
C GLU A 4 -39.05 -27.45 -27.50
N THR A 5 -38.01 -27.42 -28.33
CA THR A 5 -37.13 -28.59 -28.53
C THR A 5 -36.26 -28.85 -27.31
N ILE A 6 -35.84 -27.77 -26.63
CA ILE A 6 -35.05 -27.84 -25.40
C ILE A 6 -35.93 -28.36 -24.25
N SER A 7 -37.18 -27.91 -24.16
CA SER A 7 -38.12 -28.34 -23.11
C SER A 7 -38.40 -29.84 -23.19
N LYS A 8 -38.69 -30.38 -24.38
CA LYS A 8 -38.97 -31.81 -24.55
C LYS A 8 -37.77 -32.70 -24.23
N PHE A 9 -36.56 -32.26 -24.59
CA PHE A 9 -35.34 -33.01 -24.30
C PHE A 9 -35.04 -33.09 -22.80
N VAL A 10 -35.29 -32.01 -22.07
CA VAL A 10 -35.13 -31.97 -20.60
C VAL A 10 -36.18 -32.84 -19.90
N GLU A 11 -37.42 -32.84 -20.38
CA GLU A 11 -38.51 -33.61 -19.77
C GLU A 11 -38.33 -35.13 -19.97
N GLU A 12 -37.75 -35.56 -21.09
CA GLU A 12 -37.56 -36.97 -21.42
C GLU A 12 -36.33 -37.60 -20.74
N HIS A 13 -35.33 -36.80 -20.35
CA HIS A 13 -34.03 -37.30 -19.84
C HIS A 13 -33.71 -36.93 -18.39
N VAL A 14 -34.58 -36.18 -17.70
CA VAL A 14 -34.32 -35.66 -16.36
C VAL A 14 -35.45 -36.06 -15.41
N SER A 15 -35.16 -36.97 -14.47
CA SER A 15 -36.09 -37.31 -13.38
C SER A 15 -36.39 -36.07 -12.52
N GLY A 16 -37.56 -36.03 -11.87
CA GLY A 16 -38.03 -34.86 -11.11
C GLY A 16 -37.02 -34.31 -10.09
N ASP A 17 -36.19 -35.17 -9.49
CA ASP A 17 -35.12 -34.77 -8.56
C ASP A 17 -33.93 -34.09 -9.26
N ALA A 18 -33.63 -34.49 -10.50
CA ALA A 18 -32.54 -33.93 -11.29
C ALA A 18 -32.90 -32.54 -11.88
N MET A 19 -34.18 -32.23 -12.10
CA MET A 19 -34.60 -30.87 -12.49
C MET A 19 -34.35 -29.85 -11.36
N GLY A 20 -34.58 -30.25 -10.11
CA GLY A 20 -34.26 -29.43 -8.94
C GLY A 20 -32.77 -29.08 -8.88
N ALA A 21 -31.89 -30.08 -9.07
CA ALA A 21 -30.45 -29.88 -9.06
C ALA A 21 -29.96 -28.98 -10.22
N ILE A 22 -30.50 -29.14 -11.42
CA ILE A 22 -30.14 -28.31 -12.59
C ILE A 22 -30.57 -26.85 -12.38
N SER A 23 -31.76 -26.61 -11.80
CA SER A 23 -32.23 -25.25 -11.51
C SER A 23 -31.33 -24.52 -10.50
N ILE A 24 -30.84 -25.23 -9.48
CA ILE A 24 -29.91 -24.70 -8.48
C ILE A 24 -28.54 -24.42 -9.13
N PHE A 25 -28.03 -25.32 -9.97
CA PHE A 25 -26.77 -25.11 -10.69
C PHE A 25 -26.82 -23.89 -11.61
N LEU A 26 -27.93 -23.68 -12.33
CA LEU A 26 -28.11 -22.49 -13.18
C LEU A 26 -28.20 -21.20 -12.36
N ALA A 27 -28.88 -21.21 -11.22
CA ALA A 27 -28.95 -20.06 -10.31
C ALA A 27 -27.57 -19.70 -9.74
N VAL A 28 -26.78 -20.71 -9.34
CA VAL A 28 -25.42 -20.51 -8.84
C VAL A 28 -24.49 -20.02 -9.94
N ALA A 29 -24.54 -20.60 -11.14
CA ALA A 29 -23.71 -20.19 -12.28
C ALA A 29 -24.01 -18.74 -12.72
N THR A 30 -25.28 -18.34 -12.74
CA THR A 30 -25.66 -16.95 -13.04
C THR A 30 -25.20 -15.98 -11.95
N MET A 31 -25.22 -16.37 -10.68
CA MET A 31 -24.70 -15.57 -9.57
C MET A 31 -23.17 -15.38 -9.64
N PHE A 32 -22.42 -16.43 -10.01
CA PHE A 32 -20.97 -16.35 -10.23
C PHE A 32 -20.58 -15.52 -11.46
N LEU A 33 -21.33 -15.63 -12.56
CA LEU A 33 -21.14 -14.78 -13.74
C LEU A 33 -21.38 -13.30 -13.39
N TRP A 34 -22.36 -12.99 -12.55
CA TRP A 34 -22.63 -11.61 -12.14
C TRP A 34 -21.53 -11.05 -11.22
N GLN A 35 -20.99 -11.86 -10.30
CA GLN A 35 -19.82 -11.47 -9.50
C GLN A 35 -18.58 -11.24 -10.37
N TYR A 36 -18.35 -12.06 -11.40
CA TYR A 36 -17.21 -11.91 -12.30
C TYR A 36 -17.31 -10.64 -13.15
N VAL A 37 -18.49 -10.36 -13.72
CA VAL A 37 -18.74 -9.14 -14.50
C VAL A 37 -18.69 -7.88 -13.63
N ALA A 38 -19.20 -7.94 -12.39
CA ALA A 38 -19.13 -6.81 -11.45
C ALA A 38 -17.67 -6.48 -11.07
N LYS A 39 -16.82 -7.49 -10.87
CA LYS A 39 -15.37 -7.29 -10.62
C LYS A 39 -14.67 -6.64 -11.81
N ASN A 40 -15.00 -7.04 -13.04
CA ASN A 40 -14.39 -6.44 -14.24
C ASN A 40 -14.84 -4.98 -14.47
N LYS A 41 -16.11 -4.64 -14.20
CA LYS A 41 -16.57 -3.24 -14.25
C LYS A 41 -15.92 -2.34 -13.19
N ALA A 42 -15.62 -2.88 -12.00
CA ALA A 42 -14.89 -2.14 -10.96
C ALA A 42 -13.42 -1.85 -11.37
N ILE A 43 -12.78 -2.76 -12.09
CA ILE A 43 -11.41 -2.57 -12.62
C ILE A 43 -11.39 -1.51 -13.74
N GLU A 44 -12.40 -1.48 -14.61
CA GLU A 44 -12.51 -0.43 -15.64
C GLU A 44 -12.87 0.94 -15.06
N ALA A 45 -13.71 0.99 -14.02
CA ALA A 45 -14.00 2.22 -13.29
C ALA A 45 -12.76 2.76 -12.55
N GLY A 46 -11.92 1.88 -11.99
CA GLY A 46 -10.64 2.23 -11.38
C GLY A 46 -9.62 2.78 -12.38
N LYS A 47 -9.54 2.21 -13.60
CA LYS A 47 -8.66 2.72 -14.67
C LYS A 47 -9.04 4.12 -15.16
N LYS A 48 -10.34 4.42 -15.28
CA LYS A 48 -10.80 5.77 -15.70
C LYS A 48 -10.54 6.86 -14.65
N ILE A 49 -10.46 6.49 -13.37
CA ILE A 49 -10.08 7.41 -12.29
C ILE A 49 -8.57 7.68 -12.32
N ASP A 50 -7.75 6.66 -12.60
CA ASP A 50 -6.29 6.81 -12.71
C ASP A 50 -5.86 7.63 -13.93
N GLU A 51 -6.54 7.48 -15.08
CA GLU A 51 -6.28 8.31 -16.28
C GLU A 51 -6.67 9.79 -16.08
N ARG A 52 -7.80 10.08 -15.43
CA ARG A 52 -8.17 11.48 -15.08
C ARG A 52 -7.27 12.11 -14.02
N ARG A 53 -6.52 11.29 -13.26
CA ARG A 53 -5.55 11.79 -12.27
C ARG A 53 -4.21 12.14 -12.91
N ARG A 54 -3.83 11.47 -14.02
CA ARG A 54 -2.61 11.75 -14.79
C ARG A 54 -2.70 12.99 -15.69
N GLU A 55 -3.90 13.38 -16.12
CA GLU A 55 -4.11 14.61 -16.90
C GLU A 55 -3.97 15.90 -16.04
N ASN A 56 -3.90 15.74 -14.71
CA ASN A 56 -3.68 16.82 -13.75
C ASN A 56 -2.28 16.78 -13.12
N GLU A 57 -1.30 16.19 -13.81
CA GLU A 57 0.11 16.34 -13.49
C GLU A 57 0.53 17.78 -13.75
N ARG A 58 0.26 18.64 -12.76
CA ARG A 58 0.99 19.90 -12.59
C ARG A 58 2.47 19.57 -12.77
N PRO A 59 3.26 20.38 -13.48
CA PRO A 59 4.70 20.14 -13.59
C PRO A 59 5.23 19.91 -12.19
N VAL A 60 5.90 18.77 -11.98
CA VAL A 60 6.55 18.44 -10.70
C VAL A 60 7.63 19.49 -10.51
N VAL A 61 7.25 20.61 -9.88
CA VAL A 61 8.19 21.64 -9.47
C VAL A 61 9.20 20.91 -8.60
N PRO A 62 10.50 20.91 -8.96
CA PRO A 62 11.51 20.27 -8.14
C PRO A 62 11.36 20.79 -6.72
N MET A 63 10.95 19.93 -5.78
CA MET A 63 10.77 20.36 -4.41
C MET A 63 12.08 20.95 -3.90
N ASP A 64 11.99 22.12 -3.27
CA ASP A 64 13.11 22.77 -2.59
C ASP A 64 13.82 21.74 -1.69
N PRO A 65 15.16 21.61 -1.75
CA PRO A 65 15.90 20.73 -0.86
C PRO A 65 15.55 20.87 0.62
N ALA A 66 15.21 22.09 1.08
CA ALA A 66 14.75 22.29 2.45
C ALA A 66 13.42 21.57 2.72
N ALA A 67 12.45 21.70 1.79
CA ALA A 67 11.16 21.02 1.88
C ALA A 67 11.32 19.50 1.80
N LYS A 68 12.28 18.98 1.03
CA LYS A 68 12.58 17.54 0.98
C LYS A 68 13.05 17.01 2.34
N LEU A 69 13.99 17.70 2.99
CA LEU A 69 14.45 17.31 4.32
C LEU A 69 13.30 17.33 5.33
N GLU A 70 12.49 18.39 5.30
CA GLU A 70 11.40 18.54 6.26
C GLU A 70 10.28 17.51 6.02
N ASN A 71 9.97 17.18 4.77
CA ASN A 71 9.02 16.12 4.46
C ASN A 71 9.47 14.76 5.00
N VAL A 72 10.76 14.42 4.89
CA VAL A 72 11.29 13.17 5.47
C VAL A 72 11.13 13.19 6.99
N TYR A 73 11.46 14.32 7.63
CA TYR A 73 11.26 14.47 9.07
C TYR A 73 9.79 14.35 9.50
N LEU A 74 8.87 14.96 8.76
CA LEU A 74 7.44 14.87 9.03
C LEU A 74 6.90 13.45 8.86
N ARG A 75 7.38 12.69 7.87
CA ARG A 75 7.04 11.26 7.74
C ARG A 75 7.51 10.47 8.95
N TYR A 76 8.74 10.71 9.40
CA TYR A 76 9.23 10.13 10.64
C TYR A 76 8.33 10.46 11.84
N GLU A 77 8.06 11.75 12.09
CA GLU A 77 7.27 12.20 13.24
C GLU A 77 5.84 11.66 13.23
N ASN A 78 5.19 11.67 12.06
CA ASN A 78 3.77 11.32 11.96
C ASN A 78 3.52 9.83 11.82
N GLU A 79 4.42 9.08 11.17
CA GLU A 79 4.19 7.68 10.84
C GLU A 79 4.97 6.72 11.73
N PHE A 80 6.17 7.08 12.17
CA PHE A 80 7.10 6.11 12.76
C PHE A 80 7.43 6.38 14.22
N LYS A 81 7.55 7.63 14.66
CA LYS A 81 7.95 7.99 16.02
C LYS A 81 7.14 7.24 17.09
N ASP A 82 5.81 7.36 17.03
CA ASP A 82 4.93 6.73 18.01
C ASP A 82 4.87 5.20 17.86
N ARG A 83 4.99 4.70 16.62
CA ARG A 83 5.02 3.25 16.35
C ARG A 83 6.28 2.62 16.96
N VAL A 84 7.43 3.24 16.77
CA VAL A 84 8.71 2.77 17.33
C VAL A 84 8.70 2.83 18.85
N ALA A 85 8.20 3.91 19.43
CA ALA A 85 8.04 4.01 20.89
C ALA A 85 7.17 2.85 21.43
N LYS A 86 6.02 2.60 20.79
CA LYS A 86 5.11 1.53 21.19
C LYS A 86 5.76 0.14 21.08
N ILE A 87 6.49 -0.14 20.00
CA ILE A 87 7.19 -1.41 19.83
C ILE A 87 8.25 -1.54 20.92
N THR A 88 9.07 -0.52 21.14
CA THR A 88 10.16 -0.56 22.13
C THR A 88 9.66 -0.84 23.55
N ASP A 89 8.46 -0.38 23.90
CA ASP A 89 7.88 -0.58 25.24
C ASP A 89 7.20 -1.93 25.43
N LEU A 90 6.64 -2.52 24.38
CA LEU A 90 5.73 -3.68 24.46
C LEU A 90 6.21 -4.92 23.72
N PHE A 91 7.38 -4.87 23.06
CA PHE A 91 7.87 -5.92 22.18
C PHE A 91 7.96 -7.29 22.86
N SER A 92 7.35 -8.28 22.23
CA SER A 92 7.54 -9.70 22.54
C SER A 92 8.20 -10.43 21.37
N PRO A 93 9.38 -11.07 21.56
CA PRO A 93 10.02 -11.85 20.50
C PRO A 93 9.23 -13.11 20.09
N ASP A 94 8.31 -13.56 20.95
CA ASP A 94 7.44 -14.70 20.69
C ASP A 94 6.16 -14.32 19.92
N ASP A 95 5.86 -13.02 19.79
CA ASP A 95 4.74 -12.54 18.97
C ASP A 95 5.23 -12.22 17.55
N GLU A 96 4.81 -13.03 16.59
CA GLU A 96 5.13 -12.84 15.16
C GLU A 96 4.72 -11.45 14.66
N LYS A 97 3.67 -10.83 15.22
CA LYS A 97 3.23 -9.50 14.83
C LYS A 97 4.21 -8.43 15.26
N ASP A 98 4.75 -8.54 16.48
CA ASP A 98 5.72 -7.59 17.01
C ASP A 98 7.04 -7.71 16.26
N VAL A 99 7.48 -8.94 15.96
CA VAL A 99 8.65 -9.21 15.12
C VAL A 99 8.49 -8.61 13.72
N TYR A 100 7.32 -8.80 13.10
CA TYR A 100 7.01 -8.22 11.80
C TYR A 100 7.05 -6.69 11.85
N GLU A 101 6.38 -6.09 12.83
CA GLU A 101 6.27 -4.64 12.95
C GLU A 101 7.64 -4.00 13.23
N ARG A 102 8.47 -4.60 14.10
CA ARG A 102 9.86 -4.18 14.32
C ARG A 102 10.64 -4.17 13.00
N ASN A 103 10.60 -5.28 12.26
CA ASN A 103 11.32 -5.39 10.98
C ASN A 103 10.80 -4.37 9.95
N TYR A 104 9.49 -4.17 9.88
CA TYR A 104 8.87 -3.18 9.01
C TYR A 104 9.34 -1.76 9.35
N CYS A 105 9.31 -1.38 10.64
CA CYS A 105 9.80 -0.07 11.08
C CYS A 105 11.29 0.11 10.77
N ASN A 106 12.13 -0.90 11.03
CA ASN A 106 13.55 -0.85 10.66
C ASN A 106 13.76 -0.57 9.17
N GLU A 107 13.12 -1.34 8.29
CA GLU A 107 13.22 -1.14 6.84
C GLU A 107 12.73 0.23 6.38
N MET A 108 11.64 0.73 6.97
CA MET A 108 11.11 2.04 6.61
C MET A 108 11.98 3.19 7.09
N LEU A 109 12.55 3.10 8.30
CA LEU A 109 13.51 4.09 8.80
C LEU A 109 14.80 4.11 7.96
N LEU A 110 15.30 2.95 7.53
CA LEU A 110 16.43 2.86 6.60
C LEU A 110 16.12 3.55 5.25
N LYS A 111 14.90 3.38 4.71
CA LYS A 111 14.49 4.10 3.50
C LYS A 111 14.49 5.62 3.69
N LEU A 112 14.02 6.12 4.84
CA LEU A 112 14.07 7.55 5.13
C LEU A 112 15.51 8.07 5.19
N MET A 113 16.47 7.30 5.73
CA MET A 113 17.88 7.68 5.71
C MET A 113 18.42 7.80 4.27
N ILE A 114 18.11 6.84 3.41
CA ILE A 114 18.50 6.87 2.00
C ILE A 114 17.89 8.10 1.30
N GLU A 115 16.62 8.40 1.57
CA GLU A 115 15.96 9.61 1.05
C GLU A 115 16.68 10.90 1.49
N LEU A 116 17.11 11.00 2.75
CA LEU A 116 17.89 12.15 3.25
C LEU A 116 19.24 12.29 2.53
N ASP A 117 19.95 11.19 2.32
CA ASP A 117 21.25 11.18 1.65
C ASP A 117 21.15 11.58 0.18
N ASN A 118 20.03 11.25 -0.47
CA ASN A 118 19.73 11.63 -1.85
C ASN A 118 19.33 13.10 -2.02
N VAL A 119 19.15 13.88 -0.94
CA VAL A 119 18.90 15.32 -1.05
C VAL A 119 20.17 16.04 -1.52
N ASP A 120 20.16 16.47 -2.78
CA ASP A 120 21.22 17.28 -3.37
C ASP A 120 21.24 18.70 -2.78
N LEU A 121 22.38 19.05 -2.17
CA LEU A 121 22.65 20.36 -1.58
C LEU A 121 23.81 21.09 -2.30
N THR A 122 24.28 20.57 -3.43
CA THR A 122 25.49 21.06 -4.10
C THR A 122 25.31 22.45 -4.70
N THR A 123 24.11 22.73 -5.21
CA THR A 123 23.71 23.96 -5.92
C THR A 123 23.42 25.16 -5.01
N LEU A 124 23.41 24.97 -3.68
CA LEU A 124 23.02 26.00 -2.72
C LEU A 124 24.19 26.92 -2.30
N PRO A 125 23.91 28.21 -2.03
CA PRO A 125 24.91 29.17 -1.57
C PRO A 125 25.38 28.85 -0.14
N GLY A 126 26.61 29.25 0.19
CA GLY A 126 27.39 28.76 1.34
C GLY A 126 26.66 28.74 2.69
N SER A 127 25.95 29.82 3.06
CA SER A 127 25.24 29.90 4.35
C SER A 127 24.01 28.97 4.40
N GLN A 128 23.21 28.94 3.34
CA GLN A 128 22.04 28.06 3.23
C GLN A 128 22.44 26.59 3.17
N LYS A 129 23.47 26.28 2.38
CA LYS A 129 24.05 24.93 2.29
C LYS A 129 24.52 24.44 3.65
N LYS A 130 25.20 25.28 4.44
CA LYS A 130 25.66 24.90 5.79
C LYS A 130 24.48 24.62 6.72
N LYS A 131 23.43 25.45 6.70
CA LYS A 131 22.21 25.26 7.51
C LYS A 131 21.52 23.95 7.16
N LEU A 132 21.32 23.66 5.88
CA LEU A 132 20.63 22.44 5.44
C LEU A 132 21.48 21.18 5.66
N ARG A 133 22.81 21.24 5.55
CA ARG A 133 23.68 20.12 5.94
C ARG A 133 23.59 19.81 7.43
N LEU A 134 23.49 20.84 8.29
CA LEU A 134 23.31 20.65 9.72
C LEU A 134 21.94 20.01 10.00
N ARG A 135 20.87 20.57 9.42
CA ARG A 135 19.52 20.01 9.55
C ARG A 135 19.43 18.57 9.08
N ARG A 136 20.04 18.22 7.94
CA ARG A 136 20.11 16.84 7.46
C ARG A 136 20.78 15.91 8.48
N LYS A 137 21.90 16.35 9.08
CA LYS A 137 22.60 15.58 10.12
C LYS A 137 21.75 15.37 11.38
N GLU A 138 21.01 16.40 11.80
CA GLU A 138 20.11 16.30 12.95
C GLU A 138 19.02 15.25 12.73
N ILE A 139 18.33 15.31 11.59
CA ILE A 139 17.27 14.35 11.25
C ILE A 139 17.85 12.93 11.15
N LEU A 140 19.00 12.79 10.48
CA LEU A 140 19.66 11.50 10.30
C LEU A 140 20.07 10.89 11.65
N LYS A 141 20.56 11.71 12.59
CA LYS A 141 20.90 11.28 13.94
C LYS A 141 19.67 10.76 14.70
N ILE A 142 18.54 11.47 14.63
CA ILE A 142 17.27 11.05 15.26
C ILE A 142 16.87 9.67 14.75
N ILE A 143 16.84 9.48 13.42
CA ILE A 143 16.44 8.19 12.83
C ILE A 143 17.42 7.07 13.19
N GLN A 144 18.73 7.35 13.23
CA GLN A 144 19.74 6.38 13.65
C GLN A 144 19.56 5.93 15.11
N GLU A 145 19.21 6.85 16.01
CA GLU A 145 18.96 6.53 17.42
C GLU A 145 17.72 5.63 17.60
N GLU A 146 16.71 5.77 16.75
CA GLU A 146 15.53 4.89 16.72
C GLU A 146 15.87 3.50 16.16
N LEU A 147 16.65 3.43 15.08
CA LEU A 147 17.13 2.15 14.52
C LEU A 147 17.93 1.34 15.54
N VAL A 148 18.85 2.00 16.27
CA VAL A 148 19.62 1.35 17.34
C VAL A 148 18.72 0.78 18.43
N ARG A 149 17.62 1.48 18.76
CA ARG A 149 16.64 0.98 19.74
C ARG A 149 15.90 -0.25 19.23
N LEU A 150 15.44 -0.22 17.98
CA LEU A 150 14.76 -1.36 17.37
C LEU A 150 15.69 -2.59 17.22
N ASP A 151 16.95 -2.39 16.82
CA ASP A 151 17.93 -3.47 16.67
C ASP A 151 18.33 -4.11 18.01
N ALA A 152 18.14 -3.39 19.12
CA ALA A 152 18.35 -3.93 20.46
C ALA A 152 17.23 -4.89 20.89
N LEU A 153 16.06 -4.84 20.25
CA LEU A 153 14.93 -5.74 20.48
C LEU A 153 15.21 -7.07 19.76
N LYS A 154 15.76 -8.05 20.48
CA LYS A 154 16.07 -9.38 19.94
C LYS A 154 14.90 -10.33 20.07
#